data_AF-A0A445EBC6-F1
#
_entry.id   AF-A0A445EBC6-F1
#
_cell.length_a   1.000
_cell.length_b   1.000
_cell.length_c   1.000
_cell.angle_alpha   90.00
_cell.angle_beta   90.00
_cell.angle_gamma   90.00
#
_symmetry.space_group_name_H-M   'P 1'
#
loop_
_entity.id
_entity.type
_entity.pdbx_description
1 polymer ?
#
loop_
_entity_poly.entity_id
_entity_poly.type
_entity_poly.pdbx_seq_one_letter_code
_entity_poly.pdbx_strand_id
1 'polypeptide(L)'
;MPIVGVSTSSTCQIGSSESQDSAPGTSHGSMDTGDEQPSGHCMTRIKSLQQCASAITELVNEKMEAGKPLEAFSVQLVILAIWKQALHICHTRAASAMEGSPNQETLRYRRSASKKHGSSDSEECFDGNTQGSKDMLAQIESEFLKEFEHAEELAKAIEPGSTEMPDAMETIFQSALAFGKHGGVEELMGDMESAAALYSKAVRLLLFLLVEAPSLILNPPFSPTNSDRYRLRNYIDILNNRQGYSRSQRMTLLKCDDSQGIFKEKF
;
A
#
# COMPACT_ATOMS: atom_id res chain seq x y z
N MET A 1 26.18 22.64 48.11
CA MET A 1 25.38 23.82 48.51
C MET A 1 24.75 24.41 47.26
N PRO A 2 23.41 24.49 47.16
CA PRO A 2 22.70 25.16 46.07
C PRO A 2 22.34 26.60 46.47
N ILE A 3 22.23 27.51 45.50
CA ILE A 3 21.72 28.88 45.70
C ILE A 3 20.38 29.00 44.98
N VAL A 4 19.39 29.42 45.76
CA VAL A 4 17.97 29.63 45.44
C VAL A 4 17.78 30.95 44.67
N GLY A 5 16.69 31.03 43.92
CA GLY A 5 16.43 31.99 42.85
C GLY A 5 15.98 33.39 43.26
N VAL A 6 15.61 34.17 42.24
CA VAL A 6 14.79 35.38 42.35
C VAL A 6 13.78 35.40 41.20
N SER A 7 12.52 35.52 41.58
CA SER A 7 11.35 35.78 40.74
C SER A 7 11.13 37.29 40.69
N THR A 8 10.87 37.85 39.50
CA THR A 8 10.25 39.18 39.38
C THR A 8 9.06 39.09 38.45
N SER A 9 7.91 39.41 39.03
CA SER A 9 6.63 39.60 38.40
C SER A 9 6.61 40.92 37.62
N SER A 10 5.93 40.93 36.47
CA SER A 10 5.28 42.15 35.98
C SER A 10 3.91 41.80 35.42
N THR A 11 2.90 42.29 36.13
CA THR A 11 1.49 42.28 35.75
C THR A 11 1.23 43.55 34.95
N CYS A 12 0.62 43.43 33.77
CA CYS A 12 -0.12 44.53 33.15
C CYS A 12 -1.45 43.96 32.65
N GLN A 13 -2.50 44.52 33.23
CA GLN A 13 -3.90 44.19 33.12
C GLN A 13 -4.55 45.32 32.31
N ILE A 14 -5.21 45.03 31.18
CA ILE A 14 -6.07 45.99 30.47
C ILE A 14 -7.26 45.24 29.83
N GLY A 15 -8.43 45.54 30.39
CA GLY A 15 -9.68 45.92 29.71
C GLY A 15 -10.27 45.03 28.60
N SER A 16 -11.33 44.31 28.96
CA SER A 16 -12.34 43.75 28.05
C SER A 16 -13.04 44.82 27.19
N SER A 17 -13.44 44.42 25.99
CA SER A 17 -14.63 44.96 25.31
C SER A 17 -15.26 43.84 24.49
N GLU A 18 -16.53 43.55 24.80
CA GLU A 18 -17.41 42.66 24.06
C GLU A 18 -17.62 43.18 22.64
N SER A 19 -17.63 42.28 21.67
CA SER A 19 -18.25 42.51 20.37
C SER A 19 -18.88 41.20 19.92
N GLN A 20 -20.19 41.14 20.13
CA GLN A 20 -21.08 40.22 19.44
C GLN A 20 -21.12 40.66 17.98
N ASP A 21 -20.67 39.82 17.05
CA ASP A 21 -21.35 39.78 15.77
C ASP A 21 -21.22 38.44 15.05
N SER A 22 -22.26 38.20 14.27
CA SER A 22 -22.77 36.91 13.85
C SER A 22 -21.89 36.18 12.83
N ALA A 23 -21.93 34.85 12.90
CA ALA A 23 -21.33 33.95 11.93
C ALA A 23 -21.87 34.16 10.50
N PRO A 24 -21.03 33.91 9.49
CA PRO A 24 -21.44 33.17 8.30
C PRO A 24 -20.81 31.79 8.38
N GLY A 25 -21.65 30.78 8.54
CA GLY A 25 -21.25 29.38 8.48
C GLY A 25 -20.56 29.08 7.17
N THR A 26 -19.25 28.92 7.21
CA THR A 26 -18.54 28.17 6.18
C THR A 26 -18.88 26.71 6.41
N SER A 27 -19.92 26.29 5.70
CA SER A 27 -20.32 24.92 5.43
C SER A 27 -19.12 23.99 5.47
N HIS A 28 -19.25 22.93 6.25
CA HIS A 28 -18.38 21.78 6.27
C HIS A 28 -18.02 21.39 4.83
N GLY A 29 -16.82 21.78 4.40
CA GLY A 29 -16.12 21.07 3.34
C GLY A 29 -15.78 19.71 3.93
N SER A 30 -16.72 18.78 3.81
CA SER A 30 -16.41 17.35 3.80
C SER A 30 -15.27 17.22 2.80
N MET A 31 -14.03 17.19 3.29
CA MET A 31 -12.95 16.61 2.51
C MET A 31 -13.42 15.18 2.35
N ASP A 32 -14.00 14.90 1.19
CA ASP A 32 -14.13 13.57 0.65
C ASP A 32 -12.73 12.98 0.73
N THR A 33 -12.45 12.31 1.85
CA THR A 33 -11.28 11.49 2.01
C THR A 33 -11.55 10.34 1.07
N GLY A 34 -11.24 10.54 -0.22
CA GLY A 34 -11.34 9.48 -1.22
C GLY A 34 -10.76 8.23 -0.58
N ASP A 35 -11.61 7.20 -0.46
CA ASP A 35 -11.37 6.05 0.40
C ASP A 35 -10.00 5.45 0.07
N GLU A 36 -9.01 5.71 0.91
CA GLU A 36 -7.69 5.05 0.89
C GLU A 36 -7.80 3.66 1.49
N GLN A 37 -8.89 2.99 1.15
CA GLN A 37 -9.23 1.68 1.63
C GLN A 37 -8.80 0.70 0.55
N PRO A 38 -8.36 -0.50 0.93
CA PRO A 38 -8.14 -1.57 -0.03
C PRO A 38 -9.36 -1.73 -0.94
N SER A 39 -9.11 -2.05 -2.21
CA SER A 39 -10.17 -2.26 -3.20
C SER A 39 -11.26 -3.20 -2.66
N GLY A 40 -12.53 -2.78 -2.78
CA GLY A 40 -13.68 -3.64 -2.50
C GLY A 40 -13.80 -4.84 -3.45
N HIS A 41 -13.20 -4.76 -4.64
CA HIS A 41 -13.11 -5.88 -5.57
C HIS A 41 -12.00 -6.85 -5.15
N CYS A 42 -12.40 -8.07 -4.78
CA CYS A 42 -11.52 -9.14 -4.30
C CYS A 42 -10.30 -9.39 -5.21
N MET A 43 -10.50 -9.46 -6.52
CA MET A 43 -9.45 -9.78 -7.48
C MET A 43 -8.37 -8.68 -7.56
N THR A 44 -8.79 -7.42 -7.57
CA THR A 44 -7.88 -6.27 -7.56
C THR A 44 -7.12 -6.21 -6.25
N ARG A 45 -7.79 -6.50 -5.13
CA ARG A 45 -7.15 -6.52 -3.80
C ARG A 45 -6.14 -7.65 -3.66
N ILE A 46 -6.43 -8.86 -4.17
CA ILE A 46 -5.46 -9.96 -4.19
C ILE A 46 -4.20 -9.57 -4.97
N LYS A 47 -4.35 -8.95 -6.15
CA LYS A 47 -3.20 -8.46 -6.94
C LYS A 47 -2.40 -7.39 -6.19
N SER A 48 -3.08 -6.47 -5.51
CA SER A 48 -2.45 -5.45 -4.66
C SER A 48 -1.62 -6.10 -3.54
N LEU A 49 -2.19 -7.09 -2.84
CA LEU A 49 -1.49 -7.84 -1.79
C LEU A 49 -0.27 -8.61 -2.34
N GLN A 50 -0.37 -9.23 -3.51
CA GLN A 50 0.75 -9.90 -4.18
C GLN A 50 1.88 -8.91 -4.53
N GLN A 51 1.53 -7.73 -5.03
CA GLN A 51 2.51 -6.67 -5.31
C GLN A 51 3.19 -6.17 -4.03
N CYS A 52 2.44 -6.02 -2.95
CA CYS A 52 2.99 -5.66 -1.64
C CYS A 52 3.92 -6.75 -1.12
N ALA A 53 3.52 -8.02 -1.18
CA ALA A 53 4.36 -9.15 -0.77
C ALA A 53 5.68 -9.14 -1.54
N SER A 54 5.65 -9.03 -2.88
CA SER A 54 6.86 -8.94 -3.70
C SER A 54 7.78 -7.78 -3.30
N ALA A 55 7.23 -6.57 -3.07
CA ALA A 55 8.01 -5.41 -2.70
C ALA A 55 8.63 -5.55 -1.29
N ILE A 56 7.92 -6.21 -0.38
CA ILE A 56 8.41 -6.44 0.99
C ILE A 56 9.41 -7.60 1.02
N THR A 57 9.28 -8.62 0.17
CA THR A 57 10.30 -9.67 0.01
C THR A 57 11.65 -9.09 -0.45
N GLU A 58 11.64 -8.14 -1.38
CA GLU A 58 12.85 -7.39 -1.75
C GLU A 58 13.49 -6.72 -0.52
N LEU A 59 12.66 -6.11 0.35
CA LEU A 59 13.12 -5.49 1.58
C LEU A 59 13.71 -6.51 2.57
N VAL A 60 13.10 -7.68 2.74
CA VAL A 60 13.63 -8.77 3.60
C VAL A 60 15.05 -9.15 3.16
N ASN A 61 15.25 -9.34 1.86
CA ASN A 61 16.57 -9.65 1.31
C ASN A 61 17.59 -8.54 1.62
N GLU A 62 17.22 -7.27 1.44
CA GLU A 62 18.11 -6.16 1.78
C GLU A 62 18.46 -6.09 3.26
N LYS A 63 17.55 -6.47 4.15
CA LYS A 63 17.84 -6.55 5.59
C LYS A 63 18.79 -7.69 5.92
N MET A 64 18.68 -8.82 5.22
CA MET A 64 19.63 -9.94 5.35
C MET A 64 21.02 -9.54 4.88
N GLU A 65 21.14 -8.92 3.71
CA GLU A 65 22.42 -8.43 3.18
C GLU A 65 23.04 -7.34 4.08
N ALA A 66 22.21 -6.53 4.74
CA ALA A 66 22.65 -5.54 5.72
C ALA A 66 23.05 -6.14 7.08
N GLY A 67 23.02 -7.47 7.25
CA GLY A 67 23.37 -8.15 8.49
C GLY A 67 22.35 -7.91 9.62
N LYS A 68 21.08 -7.70 9.27
CA LYS A 68 19.99 -7.40 10.21
C LYS A 68 18.92 -8.50 10.19
N PRO A 69 19.24 -9.73 10.63
CA PRO A 69 18.33 -10.87 10.52
C PRO A 69 17.06 -10.73 11.35
N LEU A 70 17.10 -10.03 12.49
CA LEU A 70 15.91 -9.73 13.30
C LEU A 70 14.93 -8.80 12.59
N GLU A 71 15.44 -7.74 11.94
CA GLU A 71 14.60 -6.84 11.12
C GLU A 71 14.01 -7.62 9.95
N ALA A 72 14.82 -8.42 9.24
CA ALA A 72 14.37 -9.26 8.14
C ALA A 72 13.26 -10.22 8.58
N PHE A 73 13.45 -10.92 9.69
CA PHE A 73 12.46 -11.84 10.24
C PHE A 73 11.17 -11.12 10.66
N SER A 74 11.26 -9.98 11.35
CA SER A 74 10.08 -9.20 11.74
C SER A 74 9.25 -8.79 10.51
N VAL A 75 9.91 -8.39 9.42
CA VAL A 75 9.27 -8.03 8.15
C VAL A 75 8.72 -9.26 7.41
N GLN A 76 9.38 -10.42 7.51
CA GLN A 76 8.86 -11.69 6.97
C GLN A 76 7.51 -12.06 7.59
N LEU A 77 7.31 -11.78 8.89
CA LEU A 77 6.00 -12.00 9.53
C LEU A 77 4.90 -11.11 8.93
N VAL A 78 5.25 -9.93 8.41
CA VAL A 78 4.29 -9.08 7.67
C VAL A 78 3.92 -9.71 6.33
N ILE A 79 4.87 -10.31 5.61
CA ILE A 79 4.59 -11.06 4.38
C ILE A 79 3.61 -12.21 4.65
N LEU A 80 3.81 -12.95 5.75
CA LEU A 80 2.86 -13.98 6.17
C LEU A 80 1.47 -13.41 6.48
N ALA A 81 1.40 -12.24 7.12
CA ALA A 81 0.13 -11.56 7.37
C ALA A 81 -0.58 -11.14 6.06
N ILE A 82 0.16 -10.69 5.05
CA ILE A 82 -0.35 -10.36 3.71
C ILE A 82 -0.95 -11.60 3.05
N TRP A 83 -0.22 -12.72 3.02
CA TRP A 83 -0.70 -13.95 2.41
C TRP A 83 -1.87 -14.56 3.18
N LYS A 84 -1.88 -14.47 4.51
CA LYS A 84 -3.03 -14.84 5.34
C LYS A 84 -4.27 -14.01 4.98
N GLN A 85 -4.11 -12.70 4.75
CA GLN A 85 -5.20 -11.83 4.31
C GLN A 85 -5.70 -12.19 2.91
N ALA A 86 -4.80 -12.54 1.98
CA ALA A 86 -5.15 -13.01 0.65
C ALA A 86 -5.96 -14.33 0.71
N LEU A 87 -5.52 -15.29 1.51
CA LEU A 87 -6.25 -16.54 1.76
C LEU A 87 -7.64 -16.29 2.33
N HIS A 88 -7.74 -15.41 3.32
CA HIS A 88 -9.03 -15.05 3.91
C HIS A 88 -10.00 -14.52 2.84
N ILE A 89 -9.57 -13.59 1.98
CA ILE A 89 -10.39 -13.05 0.89
C ILE A 89 -10.85 -14.16 -0.06
N CYS A 90 -9.96 -15.09 -0.43
CA CYS A 90 -10.30 -16.21 -1.31
C CYS A 90 -11.34 -17.16 -0.69
N HIS A 91 -11.15 -17.54 0.58
CA HIS A 91 -12.08 -18.43 1.27
C HIS A 91 -13.45 -17.78 1.50
N THR A 92 -13.50 -16.50 1.93
CA THR A 92 -14.77 -15.77 2.07
C THR A 92 -15.52 -15.72 0.74
N ARG A 93 -14.82 -15.49 -0.37
CA ARG A 93 -15.43 -15.51 -1.70
C ARG A 93 -15.98 -16.89 -2.05
N ALA A 94 -15.20 -17.96 -1.84
CA ALA A 94 -15.65 -19.32 -2.10
C ALA A 94 -16.91 -19.67 -1.29
N ALA A 95 -16.95 -19.31 -0.01
CA ALA A 95 -18.13 -19.49 0.83
C ALA A 95 -19.35 -18.70 0.31
N SER A 96 -19.16 -17.42 -0.05
CA SER A 96 -20.26 -16.60 -0.59
C SER A 96 -20.81 -17.10 -1.93
N ALA A 97 -19.97 -17.73 -2.77
CA ALA A 97 -20.40 -18.34 -4.02
C ALA A 97 -21.21 -19.63 -3.80
N MET A 98 -20.95 -20.36 -2.71
CA MET A 98 -21.70 -21.56 -2.34
C MET A 98 -23.05 -21.23 -1.69
N GLU A 99 -23.16 -20.09 -1.00
CA GLU A 99 -24.39 -19.65 -0.30
C GLU A 99 -25.30 -18.79 -1.19
N GLY A 100 -24.81 -18.37 -2.36
CA GLY A 100 -25.49 -17.55 -3.36
C GLY A 100 -26.31 -18.33 -4.40
N SER A 101 -27.33 -19.07 -3.98
CA SER A 101 -28.56 -19.19 -4.76
C SER A 101 -29.77 -19.59 -3.90
N PRO A 102 -30.50 -18.59 -3.37
CA PRO A 102 -31.89 -18.77 -3.00
C PRO A 102 -32.77 -17.84 -3.83
N ASN A 103 -32.96 -18.13 -5.13
CA ASN A 103 -34.16 -17.65 -5.85
C ASN A 103 -34.43 -18.36 -7.19
N GLN A 104 -34.90 -19.60 -7.16
CA GLN A 104 -35.78 -20.15 -8.23
C GLN A 104 -36.90 -21.04 -7.66
N GLU A 105 -37.30 -20.83 -6.41
CA GLU A 105 -38.40 -21.59 -5.81
C GLU A 105 -39.51 -20.66 -5.32
N THR A 106 -40.03 -19.81 -6.20
CA THR A 106 -41.30 -19.10 -5.94
C THR A 106 -42.13 -18.77 -7.18
N LEU A 107 -42.03 -19.56 -8.25
CA LEU A 107 -43.03 -19.56 -9.34
C LEU A 107 -43.38 -20.98 -9.83
N ARG A 108 -43.60 -21.91 -8.89
CA ARG A 108 -44.36 -23.14 -9.17
C ARG A 108 -45.80 -23.02 -8.65
N TYR A 109 -46.54 -22.00 -9.09
CA TYR A 109 -47.98 -22.15 -9.22
C TYR A 109 -48.56 -21.06 -10.13
N ARG A 110 -49.37 -21.50 -11.11
CA ARG A 110 -50.27 -20.70 -11.97
C ARG A 110 -49.67 -20.17 -13.29
N ARG A 111 -49.78 -20.96 -14.38
CA ARG A 111 -50.80 -20.78 -15.45
C ARG A 111 -50.38 -21.47 -16.77
N SER A 112 -51.07 -22.57 -17.06
CA SER A 112 -51.66 -22.98 -18.34
C SER A 112 -51.05 -22.52 -19.69
N ALA A 113 -50.67 -23.51 -20.51
CA ALA A 113 -50.80 -23.63 -21.97
C ALA A 113 -50.68 -22.36 -22.86
N SER A 114 -49.68 -22.33 -23.75
CA SER A 114 -49.85 -22.16 -25.22
C SER A 114 -48.51 -22.06 -25.97
N LYS A 115 -48.49 -22.60 -27.19
CA LYS A 115 -47.39 -22.54 -28.18
C LYS A 115 -47.23 -21.12 -28.75
N LYS A 116 -45.99 -20.67 -28.99
CA LYS A 116 -45.40 -20.34 -30.33
C LYS A 116 -44.17 -19.43 -30.19
N HIS A 117 -43.26 -19.60 -31.15
CA HIS A 117 -42.02 -18.85 -31.44
C HIS A 117 -42.06 -17.34 -31.24
N GLY A 118 -40.91 -16.79 -30.85
CA GLY A 118 -40.48 -15.45 -31.28
C GLY A 118 -39.49 -14.75 -30.32
N SER A 119 -38.28 -14.49 -30.84
CA SER A 119 -37.48 -13.27 -30.62
C SER A 119 -36.73 -13.03 -29.30
N SER A 120 -35.40 -12.91 -29.44
CA SER A 120 -34.42 -12.03 -28.77
C SER A 120 -34.55 -11.75 -27.27
N ASP A 121 -33.56 -12.14 -26.46
CA ASP A 121 -32.57 -11.17 -26.00
C ASP A 121 -31.35 -11.83 -25.31
N SER A 122 -30.29 -11.06 -25.27
CA SER A 122 -28.98 -11.30 -24.64
C SER A 122 -29.04 -11.92 -23.24
N GLU A 123 -28.49 -13.12 -23.08
CA GLU A 123 -27.95 -13.60 -21.79
C GLU A 123 -26.67 -14.42 -22.05
N GLU A 124 -25.53 -13.73 -22.07
CA GLU A 124 -24.25 -14.35 -21.74
C GLU A 124 -24.28 -14.68 -20.24
N CYS A 125 -24.67 -15.91 -19.91
CA CYS A 125 -24.53 -16.44 -18.56
C CYS A 125 -23.05 -16.44 -18.16
N PHE A 126 -22.73 -15.66 -17.12
CA PHE A 126 -21.47 -15.69 -16.39
C PHE A 126 -21.24 -17.06 -15.72
N ASP A 127 -20.72 -18.04 -16.47
CA ASP A 127 -20.32 -19.34 -15.92
C ASP A 127 -18.85 -19.71 -16.22
N GLY A 128 -18.02 -18.69 -16.46
CA GLY A 128 -16.60 -18.87 -16.82
C GLY A 128 -15.58 -18.72 -15.68
N ASN A 129 -15.98 -18.28 -14.47
CA ASN A 129 -15.02 -17.75 -13.49
C ASN A 129 -14.69 -18.68 -12.31
N THR A 130 -15.29 -19.86 -12.24
CA THR A 130 -15.07 -20.79 -11.11
C THR A 130 -13.70 -21.45 -11.20
N GLN A 131 -13.26 -21.84 -12.40
CA GLN A 131 -11.96 -22.49 -12.61
C GLN A 131 -10.78 -21.56 -12.26
N GLY A 132 -10.79 -20.32 -12.77
CA GLY A 132 -9.73 -19.34 -12.50
C GLY A 132 -9.64 -18.91 -11.03
N SER A 133 -10.74 -19.00 -10.28
CA SER A 133 -10.74 -18.71 -8.83
C SER A 133 -10.10 -19.82 -7.99
N LYS A 134 -10.27 -21.09 -8.41
CA LYS A 134 -9.69 -22.26 -7.72
C LYS A 134 -8.20 -22.37 -7.96
N ASP A 135 -7.77 -22.10 -9.20
CA ASP A 135 -6.35 -22.09 -9.57
C ASP A 135 -5.59 -20.98 -8.81
N MET A 136 -6.25 -19.84 -8.58
CA MET A 136 -5.70 -18.74 -7.79
C MET A 136 -5.58 -19.07 -6.29
N LEU A 137 -6.57 -19.73 -5.70
CA LEU A 137 -6.49 -20.15 -4.29
C LEU A 137 -5.30 -21.08 -4.09
N ALA A 138 -5.15 -22.09 -4.94
CA ALA A 138 -4.02 -23.02 -4.88
C ALA A 138 -2.66 -22.30 -5.04
N GLN A 139 -2.58 -21.30 -5.91
CA GLN A 139 -1.39 -20.46 -6.04
C GLN A 139 -1.07 -19.70 -4.75
N ILE A 140 -2.07 -19.06 -4.14
CA ILE A 140 -1.89 -18.29 -2.89
C ILE A 140 -1.51 -19.21 -1.73
N GLU A 141 -2.12 -20.40 -1.63
CA GLU A 141 -1.75 -21.42 -0.64
C GLU A 141 -0.30 -21.86 -0.80
N SER A 142 0.15 -22.08 -2.03
CA SER A 142 1.53 -22.45 -2.32
C SER A 142 2.53 -21.36 -1.93
N GLU A 143 2.23 -20.09 -2.24
CA GLU A 143 3.10 -18.97 -1.85
C GLU A 143 3.11 -18.78 -0.32
N PHE A 144 1.96 -18.93 0.34
CA PHE A 144 1.89 -18.87 1.80
C PHE A 144 2.81 -19.92 2.46
N LEU A 145 2.76 -21.17 2.00
CA LEU A 145 3.59 -22.24 2.54
C LEU A 145 5.08 -22.01 2.28
N LYS A 146 5.44 -21.50 1.10
CA LYS A 146 6.81 -21.14 0.77
C LYS A 146 7.35 -20.02 1.66
N GLU A 147 6.56 -18.96 1.89
CA GLU A 147 6.96 -17.87 2.78
C GLU A 147 7.00 -18.31 4.26
N PHE A 148 6.20 -19.32 4.63
CA PHE A 148 6.23 -19.92 5.96
C PHE A 148 7.51 -20.73 6.19
N GLU A 149 7.90 -21.57 5.23
CA GLU A 149 9.18 -22.28 5.25
C GLU A 149 10.34 -21.29 5.32
N HIS A 150 10.31 -20.22 4.52
CA HIS A 150 11.33 -19.17 4.56
C HIS A 150 11.40 -18.47 5.94
N ALA A 151 10.26 -18.21 6.57
CA ALA A 151 10.24 -17.66 7.93
C ALA A 151 10.86 -18.63 8.95
N GLU A 152 10.63 -19.94 8.81
CA GLU A 152 11.25 -20.97 9.66
C GLU A 152 12.77 -21.02 9.48
N GLU A 153 13.26 -20.87 8.25
CA GLU A 153 14.68 -20.75 7.95
C GLU A 153 15.30 -19.50 8.59
N LEU A 154 14.67 -18.34 8.44
CA LEU A 154 15.12 -17.10 9.08
C LEU A 154 15.14 -17.22 10.60
N ALA A 155 14.15 -17.88 11.19
CA ALA A 155 14.09 -18.09 12.64
C ALA A 155 15.29 -18.91 13.17
N LYS A 156 15.83 -19.86 12.39
CA LYS A 156 17.00 -20.66 12.77
C LYS A 156 18.27 -19.81 12.87
N ALA A 157 18.35 -18.70 12.14
CA ALA A 157 19.49 -17.78 12.15
C ALA A 157 19.43 -16.76 13.29
N ILE A 158 18.34 -16.71 14.06
CA ILE A 158 18.18 -15.76 15.16
C ILE A 158 18.84 -16.31 16.43
N GLU A 159 19.79 -15.56 16.97
CA GLU A 159 20.48 -15.93 18.20
C GLU A 159 19.54 -15.92 19.42
N PRO A 160 19.59 -16.96 20.28
CA PRO A 160 18.88 -16.97 21.55
C PRO A 160 19.40 -15.85 22.46
N GLY A 161 18.54 -14.92 22.88
CA GLY A 161 18.89 -13.82 23.78
C GLY A 161 18.85 -12.43 23.14
N SER A 162 18.49 -12.33 21.85
CA SER A 162 18.06 -11.06 21.25
C SER A 162 16.93 -10.44 22.08
N THR A 163 17.17 -9.23 22.58
CA THR A 163 16.46 -8.71 23.76
C THR A 163 15.10 -8.10 23.42
N GLU A 164 14.82 -7.78 22.15
CA GLU A 164 13.55 -7.22 21.69
C GLU A 164 13.34 -7.44 20.19
N MET A 165 12.11 -7.79 19.77
CA MET A 165 11.73 -7.92 18.36
C MET A 165 11.51 -6.51 17.76
N PRO A 166 12.15 -6.15 16.62
CA PRO A 166 11.90 -4.87 15.98
C PRO A 166 10.45 -4.70 15.54
N ASP A 167 9.96 -3.46 15.57
CA ASP A 167 8.68 -3.11 14.93
C ASP A 167 8.83 -3.19 13.41
N ALA A 168 8.14 -4.15 12.80
CA ALA A 168 8.20 -4.40 11.37
C ALA A 168 7.60 -3.25 10.55
N MET A 169 6.54 -2.60 11.02
CA MET A 169 5.88 -1.50 10.30
C MET A 169 6.76 -0.25 10.33
N GLU A 170 7.39 0.02 11.46
CA GLU A 170 8.41 1.08 11.57
C GLU A 170 9.63 0.76 10.70
N THR A 171 10.07 -0.50 10.67
CA THR A 171 11.19 -0.93 9.81
C THR A 171 10.89 -0.69 8.33
N ILE A 172 9.68 -1.02 7.88
CA ILE A 172 9.22 -0.76 6.50
C ILE A 172 9.21 0.75 6.23
N PHE A 173 8.67 1.55 7.16
CA PHE A 173 8.62 3.00 7.02
C PHE A 173 10.01 3.63 6.90
N GLN A 174 10.93 3.28 7.81
CA GLN A 174 12.30 3.80 7.82
C GLN A 174 13.07 3.38 6.56
N SER A 175 12.89 2.15 6.08
CA SER A 175 13.47 1.70 4.82
C SER A 175 12.93 2.48 3.62
N ALA A 176 11.62 2.76 3.58
CA ALA A 176 11.05 3.58 2.53
C ALA A 176 11.67 4.99 2.48
N LEU A 177 11.88 5.62 3.64
CA LEU A 177 12.56 6.91 3.74
C LEU A 177 14.04 6.82 3.35
N ALA A 178 14.72 5.73 3.71
CA ALA A 178 16.11 5.48 3.34
C ALA A 178 16.28 5.39 1.81
N PHE A 179 15.41 4.63 1.14
CA PHE A 179 15.38 4.58 -0.33
C PHE A 179 15.10 5.93 -0.96
N GLY A 180 14.14 6.70 -0.43
CA GLY A 180 13.84 8.04 -0.93
C GLY A 180 15.05 8.98 -0.82
N LYS A 181 15.77 8.95 0.31
CA LYS A 181 16.98 9.74 0.49
C LYS A 181 18.11 9.29 -0.44
N HIS A 182 18.34 7.97 -0.53
CA HIS A 182 19.38 7.42 -1.38
C HIS A 182 19.10 7.70 -2.87
N GLY A 183 17.85 7.61 -3.31
CA GLY A 183 17.45 7.98 -4.67
C GLY A 183 17.75 9.45 -4.99
N GLY A 184 17.61 10.35 -4.00
CA GLY A 184 18.04 11.75 -4.15
C GLY A 184 19.56 11.92 -4.26
N VAL A 185 20.35 11.05 -3.64
CA VAL A 185 21.81 11.03 -3.82
C VAL A 185 22.14 10.58 -5.24
N GLU A 186 21.56 9.47 -5.72
CA GLU A 186 21.77 8.98 -7.09
C GLU A 186 21.33 10.00 -8.15
N GLU A 187 20.19 10.68 -7.94
CA GLU A 187 19.72 11.77 -8.80
C GLU A 187 20.75 12.89 -8.89
N LEU A 188 21.34 13.29 -7.75
CA LEU A 188 22.38 14.32 -7.70
C LEU A 188 23.68 13.88 -8.38
N MET A 189 24.01 12.59 -8.30
CA MET A 189 25.18 11.99 -8.96
C MET A 189 24.96 11.76 -10.46
N GLY A 190 23.76 12.00 -10.97
CA GLY A 190 23.40 11.86 -12.38
C GLY A 190 22.95 10.45 -12.79
N ASP A 191 22.89 9.50 -11.84
CA ASP A 191 22.32 8.18 -12.09
C ASP A 191 20.79 8.20 -11.92
N MET A 192 20.12 8.64 -12.98
CA MET A 192 18.67 8.78 -13.00
C MET A 192 17.95 7.42 -12.96
N GLU A 193 18.59 6.33 -13.42
CA GLU A 193 17.98 5.00 -13.47
C GLU A 193 17.95 4.38 -12.07
N SER A 194 19.08 4.42 -11.37
CA SER A 194 19.17 3.99 -9.97
C SER A 194 18.27 4.85 -9.06
N ALA A 195 18.26 6.17 -9.27
CA ALA A 195 17.36 7.08 -8.54
C ALA A 195 15.87 6.70 -8.73
N ALA A 196 15.46 6.46 -9.98
CA ALA A 196 14.08 6.09 -10.29
C ALA A 196 13.70 4.74 -9.64
N ALA A 197 14.60 3.75 -9.65
CA ALA A 197 14.38 2.47 -9.00
C ALA A 197 14.20 2.62 -7.49
N LEU A 198 15.07 3.40 -6.83
CA LEU A 198 15.00 3.67 -5.39
C LEU A 198 13.71 4.41 -5.00
N TYR A 199 13.32 5.43 -5.77
CA TYR A 199 12.03 6.08 -5.57
C TYR A 199 10.85 5.13 -5.74
N SER A 200 10.92 4.21 -6.72
CA SER A 200 9.86 3.23 -6.93
C SER A 200 9.74 2.27 -5.74
N LYS A 201 10.87 1.83 -5.16
CA LYS A 201 10.87 1.02 -3.93
C LYS A 201 10.24 1.78 -2.77
N ALA A 202 10.66 3.02 -2.54
CA ALA A 202 10.11 3.88 -1.49
C ALA A 202 8.58 4.04 -1.60
N VAL A 203 8.09 4.37 -2.80
CA VAL A 203 6.65 4.57 -3.05
C VAL A 203 5.86 3.29 -2.79
N ARG A 204 6.34 2.12 -3.23
CA ARG A 204 5.65 0.83 -3.00
C ARG A 204 5.49 0.53 -1.51
N LEU A 205 6.53 0.76 -0.71
CA LEU A 205 6.47 0.55 0.74
C LEU A 205 5.54 1.55 1.45
N LEU A 206 5.57 2.83 1.06
CA LEU A 206 4.67 3.84 1.62
C LEU A 206 3.20 3.59 1.26
N LEU A 207 2.93 3.15 0.03
CA LEU A 207 1.59 2.75 -0.42
C LEU A 207 1.08 1.53 0.36
N PHE A 208 1.93 0.54 0.60
CA PHE A 208 1.59 -0.59 1.46
C PHE A 208 1.15 -0.13 2.85
N LEU A 209 1.94 0.72 3.50
CA LEU A 209 1.62 1.28 4.83
C LEU A 209 0.32 2.09 4.82
N LEU A 210 0.05 2.82 3.74
CA LEU A 210 -1.15 3.65 3.64
C LEU A 210 -2.42 2.83 3.41
N VAL A 211 -2.36 1.81 2.53
CA VAL A 211 -3.55 1.15 1.98
C VAL A 211 -3.77 -0.24 2.55
N GLU A 212 -2.82 -1.16 2.38
CA GLU A 212 -3.04 -2.58 2.69
C GLU A 212 -2.76 -2.91 4.17
N ALA A 213 -1.74 -2.29 4.74
CA ALA A 213 -1.28 -2.50 6.12
C ALA A 213 -2.39 -2.36 7.18
N PRO A 214 -3.27 -1.34 7.15
CA PRO A 214 -4.35 -1.22 8.13
C PRO A 214 -5.39 -2.34 8.07
N SER A 215 -5.41 -3.09 6.97
CA SER A 215 -6.36 -4.17 6.74
C SER A 215 -5.82 -5.56 7.09
N LEU A 216 -4.55 -5.63 7.51
CA LEU A 216 -3.93 -6.88 7.96
C LEU A 216 -4.33 -7.19 9.40
N ILE A 217 -4.49 -8.49 9.67
CA ILE A 217 -4.79 -8.99 11.01
C ILE A 217 -3.47 -9.09 11.81
N LEU A 218 -3.02 -7.95 12.33
CA LEU A 218 -1.83 -7.81 13.16
C LEU A 218 -2.20 -7.68 14.64
N ASN A 219 -1.26 -8.03 15.53
CA ASN A 219 -1.41 -7.85 16.98
C ASN A 219 -0.16 -7.15 17.55
N PRO A 220 -0.22 -5.85 17.91
CA PRO A 220 -1.40 -4.99 17.83
C PRO A 220 -1.79 -4.64 16.37
N PRO A 221 -3.06 -4.23 16.12
CA PRO A 221 -3.47 -3.76 14.81
C PRO A 221 -2.69 -2.51 14.38
N PHE A 222 -2.34 -2.42 13.10
CA PHE A 222 -1.76 -1.21 12.54
C PHE A 222 -2.86 -0.19 12.25
N SER A 223 -2.82 0.96 12.89
CA SER A 223 -3.87 1.98 12.79
C SER A 223 -3.24 3.39 12.70
N PRO A 224 -2.83 3.82 11.50
CA PRO A 224 -2.18 5.12 11.33
C PRO A 224 -3.18 6.24 11.62
N THR A 225 -2.73 7.31 12.29
CA THR A 225 -3.58 8.46 12.56
C THR A 225 -3.90 9.21 11.25
N ASN A 226 -4.91 10.09 11.26
CA ASN A 226 -5.19 10.97 10.12
C ASN A 226 -3.96 11.81 9.73
N SER A 227 -3.18 12.25 10.72
CA SER A 227 -1.92 12.98 10.51
C SER A 227 -0.88 12.09 9.81
N ASP A 228 -0.72 10.84 10.25
CA ASP A 228 0.24 9.92 9.64
C ASP A 228 -0.14 9.59 8.20
N ARG A 229 -1.43 9.34 7.94
CA ARG A 229 -1.93 9.14 6.57
C ARG A 229 -1.70 10.34 5.66
N TYR A 230 -1.88 11.56 6.18
CA TYR A 230 -1.57 12.78 5.44
C TYR A 230 -0.08 12.87 5.11
N ARG A 231 0.79 12.55 6.08
CA ARG A 231 2.24 12.53 5.88
C ARG A 231 2.67 11.49 4.84
N LEU A 232 2.12 10.28 4.91
CA LEU A 232 2.39 9.20 3.94
C LEU A 232 2.02 9.63 2.52
N ARG A 233 0.82 10.20 2.32
CA ARG A 233 0.41 10.78 1.02
C ARG A 233 1.39 11.81 0.52
N ASN A 234 1.73 12.78 1.36
CA ASN A 234 2.64 13.86 0.97
C ASN A 234 4.02 13.31 0.56
N TYR A 235 4.55 12.29 1.26
CA TYR A 235 5.80 11.64 0.84
C TYR A 235 5.66 10.93 -0.51
N ILE A 236 4.57 10.21 -0.73
CA ILE A 236 4.28 9.53 -2.00
C ILE A 236 4.22 10.56 -3.15
N ASP A 237 3.50 11.66 -2.96
CA ASP A 237 3.35 12.72 -3.97
C ASP A 237 4.70 13.37 -4.32
N ILE A 238 5.51 13.69 -3.31
CA ILE A 238 6.85 14.25 -3.52
C ILE A 238 7.72 13.30 -4.35
N LEU A 239 7.73 12.01 -4.03
CA LEU A 239 8.54 11.01 -4.72
C LEU A 239 8.05 10.79 -6.17
N ASN A 240 6.74 10.71 -6.40
CA ASN A 240 6.15 10.59 -7.73
C ASN A 240 6.46 11.81 -8.60
N ASN A 241 6.37 13.01 -8.03
CA ASN A 241 6.71 14.26 -8.74
C ASN A 241 8.18 14.28 -9.17
N ARG A 242 9.11 13.84 -8.30
CA ARG A 242 10.54 13.73 -8.65
C ARG A 242 10.79 12.70 -9.76
N GLN A 243 10.14 11.54 -9.70
CA GLN A 243 10.21 10.56 -10.79
C GLN A 243 9.69 11.13 -12.12
N GLY A 244 8.57 11.87 -12.11
CA GLY A 244 8.01 12.50 -13.30
C GLY A 244 8.94 13.55 -13.93
N TYR A 245 9.62 14.34 -13.07
CA TYR A 245 10.60 15.32 -13.50
C TYR A 245 11.84 14.68 -14.13
N SER A 246 12.41 13.67 -13.46
CA SER A 246 13.55 12.87 -13.96
C SER A 246 13.27 12.29 -15.35
N ARG A 247 12.09 11.68 -15.55
CA ARG A 247 11.66 11.14 -16.85
C ARG A 247 11.58 12.22 -17.93
N SER A 248 11.04 13.39 -17.59
CA SER A 248 10.89 14.51 -18.55
C SER A 248 12.23 15.14 -18.92
N GLN A 249 13.15 15.31 -17.97
CA GLN A 249 14.51 15.78 -18.24
C GLN A 249 15.26 14.82 -19.17
N ARG A 250 15.17 13.51 -18.92
CA ARG A 250 15.80 12.49 -19.78
C ARG A 250 15.29 12.57 -21.23
N MET A 251 13.98 12.72 -21.42
CA MET A 251 13.39 12.89 -22.76
C MET A 251 13.89 14.15 -23.48
N THR A 252 14.22 15.20 -22.72
CA THR A 252 14.74 16.46 -23.27
C THR A 252 16.20 16.33 -23.67
N LEU A 253 17.02 15.63 -22.88
CA LEU A 253 18.44 15.38 -23.18
C LEU A 253 18.61 14.48 -24.42
N LEU A 254 17.86 13.37 -24.49
CA LEU A 254 17.90 12.47 -25.64
C LEU A 254 17.50 13.19 -26.95
N LYS A 255 16.52 14.08 -26.88
CA LYS A 255 16.09 14.87 -28.04
C LYS A 255 17.15 15.88 -28.50
N CYS A 256 18.01 16.38 -27.60
CA CYS A 256 19.14 17.23 -27.95
C CYS A 256 20.27 16.45 -28.65
N ASP A 257 20.55 15.22 -28.21
CA ASP A 257 21.58 14.37 -28.81
C ASP A 257 21.20 13.94 -30.24
N ASP A 258 19.93 13.59 -30.47
CA ASP A 258 19.40 13.28 -31.81
C ASP A 258 19.48 14.50 -32.75
N SER A 259 19.30 15.71 -32.20
CA SER A 259 19.41 16.96 -32.96
C SER A 259 20.86 17.30 -33.33
N GLN A 260 21.84 16.90 -32.51
CA GLN A 260 23.26 17.11 -32.78
C GLN A 260 23.86 16.06 -33.74
N GLY A 261 23.28 14.86 -33.81
CA GLY A 261 23.66 13.83 -34.78
C GLY A 261 23.38 14.23 -36.23
N ILE A 262 22.34 15.03 -36.48
CA ILE A 262 21.91 15.43 -37.84
C ILE A 262 22.85 16.48 -38.47
N PHE A 263 23.65 17.21 -37.67
CA PHE A 263 24.58 18.22 -38.18
C PHE A 263 25.98 17.69 -38.52
N LYS A 264 26.29 16.42 -38.23
CA LYS A 264 27.62 15.84 -38.52
C LYS A 264 27.71 15.06 -39.83
N GLU A 265 26.62 14.93 -40.59
CA GLU A 265 26.59 14.16 -41.84
C GLU A 265 26.60 15.03 -43.12
N LYS A 266 27.00 16.30 -43.00
CA LYS A 266 27.13 17.23 -44.13
C LYS A 266 28.49 17.93 -44.17
N PHE A 267 29.56 17.16 -44.24
CA PHE A 267 30.85 17.61 -44.79
C PHE A 267 31.58 16.43 -45.42
#